data_AF-A0A7V3PLK6-F1
#
_entry.id   AF-A0A7V3PLK6-F1
#
_cell.length_a   1.000
_cell.length_b   1.000
_cell.length_c   1.000
_cell.angle_alpha   90.00
_cell.angle_beta   90.00
_cell.angle_gamma   90.00
#
_symmetry.space_group_name_H-M   'P 1'
#
loop_
_entity.id
_entity.type
_entity.pdbx_description
1 polymer ?
#
loop_
_entity_poly.entity_id
_entity_poly.type
_entity_poly.pdbx_seq_one_letter_code
_entity_poly.pdbx_strand_id
1 'polypeptide(L)'
;KACVEACPYDARYIHPDGYADKCTFCIHRVEKGLQPACVEVCPTHCIYFGDLDDPNSEVSQLLKSRKWHVLLPETGNEPNIFYLI
;
A
#
# COMPACT_ATOMS: atom_id res chain seq x y z
N LYS A 1 17.23 3.03 -13.53
CA LYS A 1 17.72 2.90 -12.14
C LYS A 1 17.32 4.07 -11.25
N ALA A 2 17.30 5.31 -11.76
CA ALA A 2 16.86 6.49 -10.99
C ALA A 2 15.55 6.31 -10.20
N CYS A 3 14.53 5.64 -10.75
CA CYS A 3 13.28 5.41 -10.02
C CYS A 3 13.44 4.51 -8.78
N VAL A 4 14.35 3.55 -8.81
CA VAL A 4 14.67 2.66 -7.68
C VAL A 4 15.42 3.47 -6.61
N GLU A 5 16.48 4.16 -7.02
CA GLU A 5 17.31 4.99 -6.12
C GLU A 5 16.53 6.15 -5.49
N ALA A 6 15.55 6.72 -6.20
CA ALA A 6 14.74 7.82 -5.69
C ALA A 6 13.67 7.37 -4.67
N CYS A 7 13.35 6.08 -4.58
CA CYS A 7 12.31 5.61 -3.68
C CYS A 7 12.86 5.55 -2.24
N PRO A 8 12.36 6.36 -1.29
CA PRO A 8 12.92 6.41 0.06
C PRO A 8 12.59 5.16 0.89
N TYR A 9 11.67 4.32 0.39
CA TYR A 9 11.18 3.12 1.06
C TYR A 9 11.87 1.84 0.58
N ASP A 10 12.79 1.93 -0.37
CA ASP A 10 13.38 0.77 -1.07
C ASP A 10 12.31 -0.21 -1.62
N ALA A 11 11.14 0.32 -1.98
CA ALA A 11 9.97 -0.47 -2.36
C ALA A 11 9.94 -0.83 -3.85
N ARG A 12 11.04 -0.60 -4.57
CA ARG A 12 11.19 -0.89 -6.00
C ARG A 12 12.44 -1.72 -6.21
N TYR A 13 12.37 -2.72 -7.07
CA TYR A 13 13.50 -3.61 -7.37
C TYR A 13 13.62 -3.81 -8.89
N ILE A 14 14.74 -4.39 -9.34
CA ILE A 14 14.92 -4.77 -10.74
C ILE A 14 14.57 -6.25 -10.88
N HIS A 15 13.55 -6.54 -11.69
CA HIS A 15 13.17 -7.89 -12.05
C HIS A 15 14.30 -8.56 -12.85
N PRO A 16 14.50 -9.89 -12.75
CA PRO A 16 15.51 -10.61 -13.53
C PRO A 16 15.45 -10.36 -15.04
N ASP A 17 14.27 -10.08 -15.58
CA ASP A 17 14.05 -9.75 -17.00
C ASP A 17 14.49 -8.33 -17.40
N GLY A 18 15.02 -7.54 -16.45
CA GLY A 18 15.68 -6.26 -16.71
C GLY A 18 14.80 -5.01 -16.56
N TYR A 19 13.53 -5.14 -16.14
CA TYR A 19 12.65 -4.00 -15.86
C TYR A 19 12.50 -3.73 -14.36
N ALA A 20 12.09 -2.51 -13.99
CA ALA A 20 11.82 -2.16 -12.59
C ALA A 20 10.41 -2.59 -12.19
N ASP A 21 10.27 -3.19 -11.01
CA ASP A 21 9.01 -3.68 -10.46
C ASP A 21 8.82 -3.24 -9.01
N LYS A 22 7.58 -3.30 -8.51
CA LYS A 22 7.17 -2.88 -7.16
C LYS A 22 5.78 -3.43 -6.81
N CYS A 23 5.36 -3.25 -5.56
CA CYS A 23 3.95 -3.44 -5.21
C CYS A 23 3.04 -2.53 -6.05
N THR A 24 2.02 -3.12 -6.66
CA THR A 24 0.99 -2.46 -7.49
C THR A 24 -0.39 -2.50 -6.85
N PHE A 25 -0.46 -2.81 -5.56
CA PHE A 25 -1.72 -3.10 -4.86
C PHE A 25 -2.58 -4.15 -5.59
N CYS A 26 -1.92 -5.11 -6.23
CA CYS A 26 -2.57 -6.17 -7.00
C CYS A 26 -3.60 -5.62 -8.00
N ILE A 27 -3.27 -4.57 -8.76
CA ILE A 27 -4.19 -3.94 -9.74
C ILE A 27 -4.95 -4.97 -10.61
N HIS A 28 -4.26 -6.01 -11.08
CA HIS A 28 -4.82 -7.13 -11.86
C HIS A 28 -5.93 -7.95 -11.16
N ARG A 29 -5.99 -7.91 -9.82
CA ARG A 29 -7.05 -8.50 -8.98
C ARG A 29 -8.13 -7.46 -8.68
N VAL A 30 -7.73 -6.26 -8.28
CA VAL A 30 -8.65 -5.17 -7.90
C VAL A 30 -9.57 -4.80 -9.04
N GLU A 31 -9.07 -4.74 -10.29
CA GLU A 31 -9.89 -4.49 -11.49
C GLU A 31 -10.97 -5.56 -11.73
N LYS A 32 -10.84 -6.74 -11.12
CA LYS A 32 -11.82 -7.84 -11.18
C LYS A 32 -12.71 -7.90 -9.94
N GLY A 33 -12.64 -6.90 -9.06
CA GLY A 33 -13.37 -6.86 -7.80
C GLY A 33 -12.83 -7.81 -6.73
N LEU A 34 -11.60 -8.31 -6.89
CA LEU A 34 -10.95 -9.16 -5.90
C LEU A 34 -10.05 -8.35 -4.96
N GLN A 35 -9.88 -8.82 -3.72
CA GLN A 35 -8.94 -8.24 -2.78
C GLN A 35 -7.49 -8.47 -3.20
N PRO A 36 -6.55 -7.59 -2.80
CA PRO A 36 -5.12 -7.86 -2.96
C PRO A 36 -4.71 -9.16 -2.25
N ALA A 37 -3.74 -9.87 -2.85
CA ALA A 37 -3.33 -11.19 -2.35
C ALA A 37 -2.80 -11.14 -0.90
N CYS A 38 -2.08 -10.09 -0.53
CA CYS A 38 -1.56 -9.91 0.83
C CYS A 38 -2.66 -9.69 1.87
N VAL A 39 -3.78 -9.05 1.48
CA VAL A 39 -4.96 -8.84 2.34
C VAL A 39 -5.69 -10.16 2.53
N GLU A 40 -5.94 -10.86 1.43
CA GLU A 40 -6.71 -12.11 1.42
C GLU A 40 -6.01 -13.25 2.19
N VAL A 41 -4.68 -13.35 2.10
CA VAL A 41 -3.91 -14.42 2.75
C VAL A 41 -3.61 -14.13 4.22
N CYS A 42 -3.82 -12.91 4.71
CA CYS A 42 -3.40 -12.50 6.04
C CYS A 42 -4.21 -13.23 7.14
N PRO A 43 -3.61 -14.17 7.90
CA PRO A 43 -4.37 -14.96 8.87
C PRO A 43 -4.76 -14.15 10.12
N THR A 44 -4.03 -13.07 10.40
CA THR A 44 -4.28 -12.18 11.54
C THR A 44 -5.13 -10.97 11.16
N HIS A 45 -5.48 -10.81 9.89
CA HIS A 45 -6.23 -9.67 9.36
C HIS A 45 -5.61 -8.31 9.73
N CYS A 46 -4.28 -8.18 9.64
CA CYS A 46 -3.58 -6.94 9.98
C CYS A 46 -3.38 -5.96 8.79
N ILE A 47 -3.73 -6.38 7.58
CA ILE A 47 -3.66 -5.56 6.38
C ILE A 47 -5.08 -5.28 5.91
N TYR A 48 -5.43 -4.00 5.80
CA TYR A 48 -6.72 -3.53 5.32
C TYR A 48 -6.53 -2.79 4.00
N PHE A 49 -7.45 -2.96 3.06
CA PHE A 49 -7.38 -2.33 1.74
C PHE A 49 -8.75 -1.78 1.33
N GLY A 50 -8.76 -0.59 0.74
CA GLY A 50 -9.98 0.10 0.35
C GLY A 50 -9.68 1.44 -0.30
N ASP A 51 -10.74 2.06 -0.83
CA ASP A 51 -10.70 3.37 -1.44
C ASP A 51 -10.70 4.47 -0.36
N LEU A 52 -9.72 5.37 -0.40
CA LEU A 52 -9.63 6.49 0.54
C LEU A 52 -10.65 7.59 0.23
N ASP A 53 -11.15 7.65 -1.00
CA ASP A 53 -12.18 8.60 -1.43
C ASP A 53 -13.59 8.13 -1.04
N ASP A 54 -13.79 6.83 -0.78
CA ASP A 54 -15.03 6.30 -0.22
C ASP A 54 -15.01 6.39 1.31
N PRO A 55 -15.84 7.25 1.94
CA PRO A 55 -15.89 7.39 3.39
C PRO A 55 -16.40 6.14 4.11
N ASN A 56 -17.04 5.21 3.38
CA ASN A 56 -17.56 3.95 3.90
C ASN A 56 -16.58 2.79 3.74
N SER A 57 -15.45 2.97 3.04
CA SER A 57 -14.44 1.91 2.92
C SER A 57 -13.86 1.56 4.30
N GLU A 58 -13.46 0.30 4.48
CA GLU A 58 -12.90 -0.17 5.75
C GLU A 58 -11.70 0.66 6.20
N VAL A 59 -10.79 0.99 5.26
CA VAL A 59 -9.62 1.83 5.53
C VAL A 59 -10.04 3.23 5.97
N SER A 60 -10.97 3.88 5.26
CA SER A 60 -11.47 5.21 5.63
C SER A 60 -12.10 5.24 7.03
N GLN A 61 -12.80 4.19 7.44
CA GLN A 61 -13.37 4.07 8.78
C GLN A 61 -12.29 3.84 9.85
N LEU A 62 -11.28 3.01 9.56
CA LEU A 62 -10.15 2.75 10.46
C LEU A 62 -9.31 4.02 10.70
N LEU A 63 -9.03 4.80 9.65
CA LEU A 63 -8.26 6.04 9.78
C LEU A 63 -8.98 7.15 10.56
N LYS A 64 -10.32 7.12 10.59
CA LYS A 64 -11.14 8.03 11.42
C LYS A 64 -11.19 7.61 12.89
N SER A 65 -11.17 6.30 13.15
CA SER A 65 -11.43 5.74 14.48
C SER A 65 -10.17 5.41 15.28
N ARG A 66 -9.05 5.12 14.62
CA ARG A 66 -7.80 4.70 15.24
C ARG A 66 -6.69 5.70 15.01
N LYS A 67 -5.73 5.74 15.94
CA LYS A 67 -4.48 6.47 15.73
C LYS A 67 -3.64 5.72 14.71
N TRP A 68 -2.94 6.47 13.88
CA TRP A 68 -2.06 5.93 12.85
C TRP A 68 -0.88 6.86 12.58
N HIS A 69 0.12 6.33 11.89
CA HIS A 69 1.21 7.11 11.33
C HIS A 69 1.59 6.58 9.94
N VAL A 70 2.39 7.34 9.20
CA VAL A 70 3.00 6.91 7.94
C VAL A 70 4.49 6.59 8.16
N LEU A 71 5.11 5.92 7.19
CA LEU A 71 6.57 5.74 7.19
C LEU A 71 7.27 6.98 6.59
N LEU A 72 8.39 7.34 7.21
CA LEU A 72 9.29 8.42 6.77
C LEU A 72 8.54 9.73 6.43
N PRO A 73 7.74 10.29 7.36
CA PRO A 73 6.95 11.50 7.11
C PRO A 73 7.81 12.71 6.70
N GLU A 74 9.07 12.75 7.11
CA GLU A 74 10.05 13.79 6.75
C GLU A 74 10.36 13.87 5.25
N THR A 75 10.03 12.82 4.49
CA THR A 75 10.28 12.79 3.04
C THR A 75 9.24 13.55 2.21
N GLY A 76 8.09 13.91 2.80
CA GLY A 76 7.06 14.71 2.14
C GLY A 76 6.32 14.02 0.98
N ASN A 77 6.45 12.70 0.82
CA ASN A 77 5.89 11.95 -0.31
C ASN A 77 4.42 11.52 -0.16
N GLU A 78 3.76 11.88 0.94
CA GLU A 78 2.33 11.61 1.21
C GLU A 78 1.90 10.16 0.85
N PRO A 79 2.47 9.13 1.50
CA PRO A 79 2.22 7.74 1.12
C PRO A 79 0.80 7.27 1.47
N ASN A 80 0.26 6.38 0.65
CA ASN A 80 -1.07 5.77 0.85
C ASN A 80 -1.02 4.46 1.67
N ILE A 81 -0.04 4.32 2.57
CA ILE A 81 0.06 3.19 3.49
C ILE A 81 0.16 3.76 4.90
N PHE A 82 -0.80 3.37 5.74
CA PHE A 82 -0.95 3.86 7.10
C PHE A 82 -0.78 2.70 8.08
N TYR A 83 0.00 2.93 9.14
CA TYR A 83 0.27 1.96 10.19
C TYR A 83 -0.60 2.31 11.40
N LEU A 84 -1.52 1.40 11.73
CA LEU A 84 -2.41 1.56 12.87
C LEU A 84 -1.67 1.29 14.19
N ILE A 85 -1.98 2.08 15.21
CA ILE A 85 -1.44 1.98 16.59
C ILE A 85 -2.45 1.25 17.47
#